data_AF-A0A1W2D5K1-F1
#
_entry.id   AF-A0A1W2D5K1-F1
#
_cell.length_a   1.000
_cell.length_b   1.000
_cell.length_c   1.000
_cell.angle_alpha   90.00
_cell.angle_beta   90.00
_cell.angle_gamma   90.00
#
_symmetry.space_group_name_H-M   'P 1'
#
loop_
_entity.id
_entity.type
_entity.pdbx_description
1 polymer ?
#
loop_
_entity_poly.entity_id
_entity_poly.type
_entity_poly.pdbx_seq_one_letter_code
_entity_poly.pdbx_strand_id
1 'polypeptide(L)'
;MITFKERIEVYRIGLLCGFFSKDEVFDWIDSYIEQGQPNYSDLIDVSLMQNKKIVDIISRLKEIQGNQRCDFPIKVILGLIYKSYIENINSEDKVVSYLHYIDSYESLPKSEERELSLMLDEYSLAEREIYGSTKEVYSRIDRFLSQYAIFTDEFS
;
A
#
# COMPACT_ATOMS: atom_id res chain seq x y z
N MET A 1 -0.35 -15.35 9.10
CA MET A 1 -1.67 -15.19 8.45
C MET A 1 -2.23 -13.85 8.88
N ILE A 2 -2.52 -12.97 7.91
CA ILE A 2 -3.06 -11.64 8.17
C ILE A 2 -4.47 -11.70 8.82
N THR A 3 -4.74 -10.85 9.80
CA THR A 3 -6.08 -10.73 10.39
C THR A 3 -7.02 -9.93 9.48
N PHE A 4 -8.33 -10.04 9.69
CA PHE A 4 -9.34 -9.25 8.98
C PHE A 4 -9.05 -7.74 9.00
N LYS A 5 -8.71 -7.21 10.18
CA LYS A 5 -8.43 -5.78 10.38
C LYS A 5 -7.15 -5.34 9.66
N GLU A 6 -6.09 -6.16 9.75
CA GLU A 6 -4.85 -5.88 9.03
C GLU A 6 -5.07 -5.92 7.51
N ARG A 7 -5.89 -6.86 7.00
CA ARG A 7 -6.23 -6.94 5.58
C ARG A 7 -6.99 -5.71 5.10
N ILE A 8 -7.96 -5.23 5.90
CA ILE A 8 -8.66 -3.96 5.62
C ILE A 8 -7.68 -2.80 5.51
N GLU A 9 -6.69 -2.74 6.40
CA GLU A 9 -5.71 -1.67 6.36
C GLU A 9 -4.79 -1.76 5.14
N VAL A 10 -4.38 -2.96 4.73
CA VAL A 10 -3.62 -3.14 3.49
C VAL A 10 -4.42 -2.62 2.30
N TYR A 11 -5.71 -2.94 2.21
CA TYR A 11 -6.58 -2.38 1.16
C TYR A 11 -6.75 -0.87 1.29
N ARG A 12 -6.88 -0.32 2.51
CA ARG A 12 -6.96 1.13 2.72
C ARG A 12 -5.70 1.84 2.23
N ILE A 13 -4.52 1.36 2.62
CA ILE A 13 -3.24 1.96 2.22
C ILE A 13 -3.02 1.78 0.71
N GLY A 14 -3.30 0.58 0.18
CA GLY A 14 -3.17 0.34 -1.25
C GLY A 14 -4.14 1.18 -2.09
N LEU A 15 -5.35 1.45 -1.61
CA LEU A 15 -6.29 2.37 -2.27
C LEU A 15 -5.81 3.83 -2.16
N LEU A 16 -5.22 4.21 -1.02
CA LEU A 16 -4.67 5.53 -0.78
C LEU A 16 -3.51 5.86 -1.72
N CYS A 17 -2.58 4.94 -1.91
CA CYS A 17 -1.44 5.13 -2.82
C CYS A 17 -1.76 4.80 -4.28
N GLY A 18 -2.96 4.27 -4.57
CA GLY A 18 -3.36 3.88 -5.93
C GLY A 18 -2.74 2.56 -6.41
N PHE A 19 -2.24 1.74 -5.49
CA PHE A 19 -1.82 0.37 -5.77
C PHE A 19 -3.02 -0.52 -6.10
N PHE A 20 -4.09 -0.42 -5.30
CA PHE A 20 -5.36 -1.06 -5.60
C PHE A 20 -6.32 -0.08 -6.25
N SER A 21 -7.02 -0.55 -7.28
CA SER A 21 -8.19 0.12 -7.81
C SER A 21 -9.37 -0.01 -6.86
N LYS A 22 -10.36 0.86 -7.04
CA LYS A 22 -11.63 0.79 -6.32
C LYS A 22 -12.31 -0.56 -6.56
N ASP A 23 -12.31 -1.03 -7.80
CA ASP A 23 -13.02 -2.23 -8.21
C ASP A 23 -12.39 -3.49 -7.58
N GLU A 24 -11.05 -3.59 -7.52
CA GLU A 24 -10.37 -4.70 -6.83
C GLU A 24 -10.71 -4.77 -5.33
N VAL A 25 -10.84 -3.62 -4.66
CA VAL A 25 -11.23 -3.58 -3.25
C VAL A 25 -12.68 -4.05 -3.09
N PHE A 26 -13.58 -3.62 -3.97
CA PHE A 26 -14.98 -4.05 -3.93
C PHE A 26 -15.15 -5.54 -4.24
N ASP A 27 -14.45 -6.05 -5.26
CA ASP A 27 -14.48 -7.48 -5.61
C ASP A 27 -14.06 -8.35 -4.42
N TRP A 28 -13.03 -7.91 -3.68
CA TRP A 28 -12.64 -8.58 -2.44
C TRP A 28 -13.72 -8.50 -1.35
N ILE A 29 -14.28 -7.31 -1.12
CA ILE A 29 -15.33 -7.11 -0.10
C ILE A 29 -16.55 -7.97 -0.39
N ASP A 30 -17.03 -7.95 -1.63
CA ASP A 30 -18.23 -8.67 -2.04
C ASP A 30 -18.00 -10.18 -1.89
N SER A 31 -16.84 -10.68 -2.33
CA SER A 31 -16.45 -12.08 -2.14
C SER A 31 -16.36 -12.47 -0.65
N TYR A 32 -15.84 -11.60 0.21
CA TYR A 32 -15.75 -11.83 1.66
C TYR A 32 -17.14 -11.93 2.32
N ILE A 33 -18.07 -11.07 1.89
CA ILE A 33 -19.47 -11.06 2.35
C ILE A 33 -20.21 -12.32 1.87
N GLU A 34 -20.10 -12.66 0.59
CA GLU A 34 -20.76 -13.83 -0.02
C GLU A 34 -20.35 -15.14 0.63
N GLN A 35 -19.08 -15.26 1.02
CA GLN A 35 -18.57 -16.42 1.74
C GLN A 35 -19.03 -16.49 3.22
N GLY A 36 -19.73 -15.47 3.71
CA GLY A 36 -20.19 -15.41 5.10
C GLY A 36 -19.06 -15.38 6.13
N GLN A 37 -17.92 -14.78 5.76
CA GLN A 37 -16.74 -14.74 6.61
C GLN A 37 -17.00 -13.93 7.91
N PRO A 38 -16.28 -14.20 9.00
CA PRO A 38 -16.49 -13.47 10.26
C PRO A 38 -16.36 -11.95 10.10
N ASN A 39 -17.18 -11.19 10.82
CA ASN A 39 -17.21 -9.71 10.81
C ASN A 39 -17.59 -9.07 9.47
N TYR A 40 -18.20 -9.82 8.53
CA TYR A 40 -18.66 -9.26 7.25
C TYR A 40 -19.62 -8.07 7.41
N SER A 41 -20.34 -7.98 8.54
CA SER A 41 -21.26 -6.88 8.84
C SER A 41 -20.57 -5.51 8.80
N ASP A 42 -19.28 -5.46 9.16
CA ASP A 42 -18.51 -4.22 9.15
C ASP A 42 -18.23 -3.72 7.73
N LEU A 43 -18.30 -4.61 6.73
CA LEU A 43 -18.06 -4.31 5.31
C LEU A 43 -19.33 -4.02 4.51
N ILE A 44 -20.53 -4.31 5.03
CA ILE A 44 -21.79 -4.07 4.29
C ILE A 44 -21.93 -2.60 3.91
N ASP A 45 -21.65 -1.70 4.84
CA ASP A 45 -21.73 -0.27 4.55
C ASP A 45 -20.71 0.14 3.49
N VAL A 46 -19.52 -0.47 3.50
CA VAL A 46 -18.49 -0.20 2.49
C VAL A 46 -18.95 -0.69 1.13
N SER A 47 -19.49 -1.92 1.01
CA SER A 47 -19.94 -2.50 -0.27
C SER A 47 -21.01 -1.63 -0.95
N LEU A 48 -21.83 -0.91 -0.18
CA LEU A 48 -22.84 0.02 -0.70
C LEU A 48 -22.27 1.37 -1.18
N MET A 49 -20.97 1.63 -0.99
CA MET A 49 -20.30 2.88 -1.34
C MET A 49 -19.65 2.87 -2.74
N GLN A 50 -19.97 1.92 -3.62
CA GLN A 50 -19.36 1.81 -4.96
C GLN A 50 -19.35 3.13 -5.76
N ASN A 51 -20.38 3.97 -5.62
CA ASN A 51 -20.49 5.25 -6.33
C ASN A 51 -19.89 6.46 -5.57
N LYS A 52 -19.27 6.24 -4.41
CA LYS A 52 -18.67 7.29 -3.58
C LYS A 52 -17.24 7.60 -4.01
N LYS A 53 -16.71 8.73 -3.52
CA LYS A 53 -15.33 9.13 -3.79
C LYS A 53 -14.38 8.22 -3.02
N ILE A 54 -13.20 7.99 -3.57
CA ILE A 54 -12.14 7.18 -2.96
C ILE A 54 -11.83 7.64 -1.52
N VAL A 55 -11.80 8.96 -1.28
CA VAL A 55 -11.55 9.52 0.06
C VAL A 55 -12.60 9.12 1.10
N ASP A 56 -13.87 9.00 0.69
CA ASP A 56 -14.96 8.58 1.60
C ASP A 56 -14.79 7.09 1.95
N ILE A 57 -14.40 6.28 0.96
CA ILE A 57 -14.15 4.84 1.13
C ILE A 57 -12.95 4.61 2.05
N ILE A 58 -11.84 5.32 1.84
CA ILE A 58 -10.64 5.27 2.69
C ILE A 58 -11.00 5.62 4.14
N SER A 59 -11.80 6.68 4.34
CA SER A 59 -12.26 7.08 5.66
C SER A 59 -13.06 5.97 6.34
N ARG A 60 -13.97 5.32 5.60
CA ARG A 60 -14.79 4.24 6.15
C ARG A 60 -13.95 3.01 6.50
N LEU A 61 -13.00 2.62 5.65
CA LEU A 61 -12.09 1.50 5.94
C LEU A 61 -11.25 1.76 7.21
N LYS A 62 -10.81 3.01 7.40
CA LYS A 62 -10.07 3.43 8.60
C LYS A 62 -10.87 3.25 9.90
N GLU A 63 -12.18 3.42 9.85
CA GLU A 63 -13.05 3.25 11.03
C GLU A 63 -13.17 1.78 11.47
N ILE A 64 -13.05 0.83 10.54
CA ILE A 64 -13.19 -0.61 10.80
C ILE A 64 -11.90 -1.20 11.39
N GLN A 65 -10.76 -0.67 10.97
CA GLN A 65 -9.40 -1.08 11.37
C GLN A 65 -9.26 -1.33 12.89
N GLY A 66 -9.70 -0.39 13.73
CA GLY A 66 -9.49 -0.44 15.19
C GLY A 66 -8.00 -0.48 15.60
N ASN A 67 -7.71 -0.94 16.83
CA ASN A 67 -6.33 -1.09 17.34
C ASN A 67 -5.67 -2.36 16.78
N GLN A 68 -4.72 -2.19 15.86
CA GLN A 68 -3.94 -3.27 15.26
C GLN A 68 -2.44 -3.02 15.41
N ARG A 69 -1.61 -4.00 15.01
CA ARG A 69 -0.15 -3.80 14.93
C ARG A 69 0.12 -2.69 13.91
N CYS A 70 0.56 -1.53 14.39
CA CYS A 70 0.64 -0.32 13.57
C CYS A 70 1.56 -0.42 12.35
N ASP A 71 2.53 -1.35 12.34
CA ASP A 71 3.56 -1.45 11.31
C ASP A 71 3.39 -2.61 10.34
N PHE A 72 2.53 -3.60 10.64
CA PHE A 72 2.43 -4.79 9.81
C PHE A 72 1.76 -4.54 8.45
N PRO A 73 0.61 -3.84 8.36
CA PRO A 73 -0.04 -3.57 7.07
C PRO A 73 0.82 -2.77 6.10
N ILE A 74 1.61 -1.81 6.61
CA ILE A 74 2.52 -1.03 5.76
C ILE A 74 3.67 -1.90 5.22
N LYS A 75 4.17 -2.86 6.00
CA LYS A 75 5.17 -3.83 5.53
C LYS A 75 4.61 -4.74 4.43
N VAL A 76 3.36 -5.16 4.57
CA VAL A 76 2.67 -5.97 3.54
C VAL A 76 2.53 -5.17 2.24
N ILE A 77 2.05 -3.92 2.27
CA ILE A 77 1.89 -3.15 1.03
C ILE A 77 3.24 -2.85 0.35
N LEU A 78 4.30 -2.58 1.10
CA LEU A 78 5.66 -2.43 0.55
C LEU A 78 6.12 -3.72 -0.13
N GLY A 79 5.86 -4.88 0.47
CA GLY A 79 6.12 -6.18 -0.14
C GLY A 79 5.32 -6.40 -1.43
N LEU A 80 4.03 -6.05 -1.44
CA LEU A 80 3.19 -6.18 -2.63
C LEU A 80 3.64 -5.26 -3.78
N ILE A 81 4.04 -4.03 -3.46
CA ILE A 81 4.63 -3.09 -4.42
C ILE A 81 5.90 -3.69 -5.03
N TYR A 82 6.80 -4.21 -4.19
CA TYR A 82 8.02 -4.88 -4.64
C TYR A 82 7.72 -6.06 -5.57
N LYS A 83 6.79 -6.94 -5.16
CA LYS A 83 6.38 -8.10 -5.98
C LYS A 83 5.85 -7.66 -7.34
N SER A 84 4.99 -6.65 -7.38
CA SER A 84 4.43 -6.12 -8.62
C SER A 84 5.50 -5.56 -9.58
N TYR A 85 6.59 -5.03 -9.03
CA TYR A 85 7.73 -4.54 -9.80
C TYR A 85 8.55 -5.71 -10.37
N ILE A 86 8.92 -6.69 -9.54
CA ILE A 86 9.68 -7.87 -9.97
C ILE A 86 8.92 -8.68 -11.02
N GLU A 87 7.59 -8.73 -10.92
CA GLU A 87 6.70 -9.37 -11.89
C GLU A 87 6.45 -8.51 -13.15
N ASN A 88 7.07 -7.33 -13.27
CA ASN A 88 6.92 -6.38 -14.36
C ASN A 88 5.47 -5.90 -14.60
N ILE A 89 4.64 -5.92 -13.55
CA ILE A 89 3.26 -5.40 -13.56
C ILE A 89 3.29 -3.87 -13.48
N ASN A 90 4.15 -3.32 -12.63
CA ASN A 90 4.31 -1.87 -12.44
C ASN A 90 5.74 -1.42 -12.80
N SER A 91 5.85 -0.26 -13.46
CA SER A 91 7.14 0.36 -13.79
C SER A 91 7.79 1.02 -12.58
N GLU A 92 9.09 1.35 -12.70
CA GLU A 92 9.85 2.09 -11.68
C GLU A 92 9.14 3.38 -11.26
N ASP A 93 8.69 4.21 -12.22
CA ASP A 93 8.00 5.48 -11.96
C ASP A 93 6.71 5.27 -11.15
N LYS A 94 5.99 4.17 -11.41
CA LYS A 94 4.74 3.85 -10.72
C LYS A 94 5.01 3.39 -9.29
N VAL A 95 6.06 2.61 -9.08
CA VAL A 95 6.56 2.24 -7.74
C VAL A 95 6.93 3.49 -6.94
N VAL A 96 7.72 4.39 -7.52
CA VAL A 96 8.11 5.65 -6.85
C VAL A 96 6.89 6.50 -6.52
N SER A 97 5.92 6.58 -7.43
CA SER A 97 4.66 7.28 -7.18
C SER A 97 3.91 6.72 -5.97
N TYR A 98 3.81 5.38 -5.85
CA TYR A 98 3.20 4.73 -4.69
C TYR A 98 3.93 5.07 -3.38
N LEU A 99 5.26 5.08 -3.42
CA LEU A 99 6.09 5.38 -2.27
C LEU A 99 5.96 6.84 -1.81
N HIS A 100 5.84 7.80 -2.72
CA HIS A 100 5.56 9.20 -2.36
C HIS A 100 4.23 9.36 -1.60
N TYR A 101 3.18 8.64 -2.01
CA TYR A 101 1.93 8.64 -1.27
C TYR A 101 2.08 8.02 0.12
N ILE A 102 2.80 6.90 0.23
CA ILE A 102 3.07 6.26 1.52
C ILE A 102 3.83 7.20 2.45
N ASP A 103 4.93 7.79 1.98
CA ASP A 103 5.75 8.74 2.74
C ASP A 103 4.96 9.97 3.22
N SER A 104 3.98 10.41 2.42
CA SER A 104 3.17 11.59 2.74
C SER A 104 2.04 11.34 3.75
N TYR A 105 1.53 10.12 3.86
CA TYR A 105 0.26 9.85 4.55
C TYR A 105 0.30 8.70 5.56
N GLU A 106 1.34 7.87 5.56
CA GLU A 106 1.48 6.72 6.45
C GLU A 106 2.73 6.85 7.32
N SER A 107 2.69 6.24 8.51
CA SER A 107 3.82 6.28 9.43
C SER A 107 4.61 4.98 9.38
N LEU A 108 5.83 5.08 8.85
CA LEU A 108 6.84 4.04 9.00
C LEU A 108 7.59 4.20 10.33
N PRO A 109 8.31 3.17 10.81
CA PRO A 109 9.35 3.35 11.81
C PRO A 109 10.30 4.47 11.40
N LYS A 110 10.63 5.40 12.31
CA LYS A 110 11.39 6.64 12.01
C LYS A 110 12.69 6.44 11.20
N SER A 111 13.36 5.30 11.35
CA SER A 111 14.56 4.99 10.58
C SER A 111 14.22 4.68 9.11
N GLU A 112 13.19 3.88 8.88
CA GLU A 112 12.70 3.49 7.56
C GLU A 112 12.05 4.69 6.85
N GLU A 113 11.28 5.50 7.58
CA GLU A 113 10.69 6.75 7.11
C GLU A 113 11.77 7.69 6.54
N ARG A 114 12.81 7.99 7.32
CA ARG A 114 13.90 8.88 6.87
C ARG A 114 14.66 8.33 5.67
N GLU A 115 14.90 7.02 5.65
CA GLU A 115 15.59 6.37 4.54
C GLU A 115 14.75 6.49 3.26
N LEU A 116 13.44 6.25 3.36
CA LEU A 116 12.49 6.39 2.26
C LEU A 116 12.42 7.84 1.75
N SER A 117 12.15 8.82 2.62
CA SER A 117 12.03 10.22 2.21
C SER A 117 13.30 10.71 1.52
N LEU A 118 14.48 10.34 2.04
CA LEU A 118 15.75 10.71 1.43
C LEU A 118 15.92 10.12 0.02
N MET A 119 15.56 8.85 -0.19
CA MET A 119 15.61 8.25 -1.53
C MET A 119 14.62 8.89 -2.49
N LEU A 120 13.43 9.26 -2.02
CA LEU A 120 12.39 9.90 -2.84
C LEU A 120 12.79 11.34 -3.24
N ASP A 121 13.42 12.07 -2.33
CA ASP A 121 14.00 13.38 -2.62
C ASP A 121 15.14 13.27 -3.65
N GLU A 122 16.06 12.32 -3.46
CA GLU A 122 17.15 12.05 -4.40
C GLU A 122 16.62 11.63 -5.78
N TYR A 123 15.56 10.82 -5.83
CA TYR A 123 14.93 10.42 -7.09
C TYR A 123 14.35 11.62 -7.81
N SER A 124 13.64 12.50 -7.09
CA SER A 124 13.07 13.74 -7.64
C SER A 124 14.13 14.69 -8.20
N LEU A 125 15.31 14.74 -7.58
CA LEU A 125 16.45 15.52 -8.08
C LEU A 125 17.08 14.88 -9.32
N ALA A 126 17.18 13.56 -9.34
CA ALA A 126 17.74 12.82 -10.47
C ALA A 126 16.81 12.86 -11.70
N GLU A 127 15.50 12.75 -11.51
CA GLU A 127 14.49 12.86 -12.57
C GLU A 127 14.53 14.24 -13.26
N ARG A 128 14.82 15.29 -12.49
CA ARG A 128 14.98 16.66 -13.00
C ARG A 128 16.37 16.95 -13.58
N GLU A 129 17.21 15.93 -13.71
CA GLU A 129 18.61 16.04 -14.17
C GLU A 129 19.45 17.01 -13.33
N ILE A 130 19.11 17.21 -12.04
CA ILE A 130 19.80 18.13 -11.14
C ILE A 130 20.97 17.45 -10.44
N TYR A 131 20.77 16.23 -9.91
CA TYR A 131 21.78 15.51 -9.14
C TYR A 131 21.54 14.00 -9.13
N GLY A 132 22.61 13.21 -9.29
CA GLY A 132 22.56 11.74 -9.28
C GLY A 132 21.99 11.14 -10.56
N SER A 133 21.69 9.84 -10.53
CA SER A 133 20.99 9.14 -11.61
C SER A 133 19.78 8.39 -11.08
N THR A 134 18.67 8.40 -11.84
CA THR A 134 17.44 7.69 -11.47
C THR A 134 17.71 6.20 -11.27
N LYS A 135 18.58 5.61 -12.11
CA LYS A 135 19.00 4.21 -12.01
C LYS A 135 19.69 3.86 -10.69
N GLU A 136 20.60 4.71 -10.21
CA GLU A 136 21.31 4.47 -8.94
C GLU A 136 20.38 4.62 -7.74
N VAL A 137 19.52 5.65 -7.76
CA VAL A 137 18.53 5.87 -6.70
C VAL A 137 17.53 4.72 -6.67
N TYR A 138 17.03 4.31 -7.84
CA TYR A 138 16.11 3.19 -7.92
C TYR A 138 16.73 1.88 -7.46
N SER A 139 18.03 1.64 -7.73
CA SER A 139 18.74 0.47 -7.18
C SER A 139 18.76 0.43 -5.64
N ARG A 140 18.67 1.59 -4.99
CA ARG A 140 18.53 1.68 -3.52
C ARG A 140 17.09 1.46 -3.08
N ILE A 141 16.11 2.02 -3.82
CA ILE A 141 14.68 1.77 -3.59
C ILE A 141 14.37 0.27 -3.72
N ASP A 142 14.90 -0.39 -4.75
CA ASP A 142 14.81 -1.84 -4.96
C ASP A 142 15.34 -2.62 -3.74
N ARG A 143 16.55 -2.27 -3.26
CA ARG A 143 17.13 -2.88 -2.07
C ARG A 143 16.28 -2.64 -0.82
N PHE A 144 15.75 -1.44 -0.63
CA PHE A 144 14.85 -1.11 0.47
C PHE A 144 13.60 -1.98 0.42
N LEU A 145 12.93 -2.02 -0.74
CA LEU A 145 11.70 -2.76 -0.96
C LEU A 145 11.88 -4.28 -0.83
N SER A 146 13.03 -4.82 -1.26
CA SER A 146 13.32 -6.26 -1.18
C SER A 146 13.27 -6.82 0.24
N GLN A 147 13.50 -5.98 1.26
CA GLN A 147 13.42 -6.36 2.67
C GLN A 147 12.01 -6.75 3.10
N TYR A 148 11.00 -6.25 2.38
CA TYR A 148 9.59 -6.50 2.65
C TYR A 148 9.00 -7.65 1.83
N ALA A 149 9.78 -8.28 0.95
CA ALA A 149 9.32 -9.40 0.13
C ALA A 149 8.75 -10.54 0.97
N ILE A 150 9.30 -10.78 2.18
CA ILE A 150 8.82 -11.83 3.09
C ILE A 150 7.36 -11.65 3.55
N PHE A 151 6.80 -10.44 3.42
CA PHE A 151 5.44 -10.14 3.85
C PHE A 151 4.40 -10.36 2.74
N THR A 152 4.81 -10.67 1.50
CA THR A 152 3.86 -10.88 0.39
C THR A 152 3.00 -12.12 0.59
N ASP A 153 3.60 -13.17 1.12
CA ASP A 153 2.95 -14.49 1.27
C ASP A 153 1.89 -14.47 2.37
N GLU A 154 1.94 -13.47 3.26
CA GLU A 154 0.98 -13.26 4.33
C GLU A 154 -0.36 -12.69 3.85
N PHE A 155 -0.41 -12.09 2.65
CA PHE A 155 -1.60 -11.47 2.06
C PHE A 155 -2.31 -12.34 1.01
N SER A 156 -1.64 -13.41 0.55
CA SER A 156 -2.12 -14.32 -0.48
C SER A 156 -3.37 -15.11 -0.06
#